data_AF-A0A139Q5V2-F1
#
_entry.id   AF-A0A139Q5V2-F1
#
_cell.length_a   1.000
_cell.length_b   1.000
_cell.length_c   1.000
_cell.angle_alpha   90.00
_cell.angle_beta   90.00
_cell.angle_gamma   90.00
#
_symmetry.space_group_name_H-M   'P 1'
#
loop_
_entity.id
_entity.type
_entity.pdbx_description
1 polymer ?
#
loop_
_entity_poly.entity_id
_entity_poly.type
_entity_poly.pdbx_seq_one_letter_code
_entity_poly.pdbx_strand_id
1 'polypeptide(L)'
;MQNLGEVFKELRKSRNVSLQEATGGEFTYSMLSKFERGEADLSSMKLITALDNIHSDLNEFMYLVRGFSQKKVLAFQENLWDLYDREGIDSLHSLYEETTQKYRSSGEKSYLLQMIRIKSLLVFFDSKIRATDEELTFLYDYFFTIDIWGNYELELFSTISTLFPLPLYFKYSREMLQKTDLFGSLPSNKAGIDTILMNGLFKAIEEKDKLKADYFIFQIEKQELPESQAYLKIIYMIAKGYYDTIFKVENKGLEKIQRGITILQDLEYVGGARYYENYFVNQLSNKDL
;
A
#
# COMPACT_ATOMS: atom_id res chain seq x y z
N MET A 1 17.95 -12.07 -10.03
CA MET A 1 17.74 -10.90 -10.93
C MET A 1 18.32 -11.29 -12.27
N GLN A 2 17.58 -11.05 -13.35
CA GLN A 2 18.09 -11.29 -14.70
C GLN A 2 19.19 -10.27 -15.04
N ASN A 3 20.01 -10.58 -16.03
CA ASN A 3 21.05 -9.67 -16.50
C ASN A 3 20.40 -8.42 -17.13
N LEU A 4 20.72 -7.23 -16.61
CA LEU A 4 20.16 -5.96 -17.08
C LEU A 4 20.34 -5.75 -18.59
N GLY A 5 21.50 -6.12 -19.11
CA GLY A 5 21.84 -5.97 -20.51
C GLY A 5 21.05 -6.91 -21.42
N GLU A 6 20.85 -8.16 -20.99
CA GLU A 6 20.07 -9.13 -21.76
C GLU A 6 18.60 -8.70 -21.86
N VAL A 7 17.99 -8.25 -20.76
CA VAL A 7 16.62 -7.73 -20.77
C VAL A 7 16.51 -6.48 -21.65
N PHE A 8 17.48 -5.56 -21.56
CA PHE A 8 17.48 -4.37 -22.41
C PHE A 8 17.56 -4.74 -23.89
N LYS A 9 18.43 -5.70 -24.24
CA LYS A 9 18.58 -6.21 -25.61
C LYS A 9 17.28 -6.78 -26.16
N GLU A 10 16.55 -7.54 -25.35
CA GLU A 10 15.25 -8.09 -25.74
C GLU A 10 14.23 -6.99 -26.03
N LEU A 11 14.11 -6.00 -25.15
CA LEU A 11 13.23 -4.84 -25.35
C LEU A 11 13.61 -4.02 -26.59
N ARG A 12 14.90 -3.73 -26.77
CA ARG A 12 15.38 -2.96 -27.92
C ARG A 12 15.07 -3.69 -29.23
N LYS A 13 15.37 -5.00 -29.29
CA LYS A 13 15.15 -5.81 -30.49
C LYS A 13 13.68 -6.00 -30.80
N SER A 14 12.81 -6.18 -29.81
CA SER A 14 11.37 -6.31 -30.05
C SER A 14 10.75 -5.06 -30.67
N ARG A 15 11.37 -3.90 -30.42
CA ARG A 15 10.99 -2.59 -30.98
C ARG A 15 11.72 -2.24 -32.27
N ASN A 16 12.51 -3.17 -32.82
CA ASN A 16 13.31 -3.01 -34.03
C ASN A 16 14.28 -1.81 -34.00
N VAL A 17 14.72 -1.39 -32.80
CA VAL A 17 15.66 -0.27 -32.65
C VAL A 17 17.09 -0.78 -32.75
N SER A 18 17.93 -0.15 -33.57
CA SER A 18 19.35 -0.49 -33.69
C SER A 18 20.15 -0.05 -32.45
N LEU A 19 21.37 -0.56 -32.30
CA LEU A 19 22.26 -0.08 -31.22
C LEU A 19 22.55 1.42 -31.34
N GLN A 20 22.69 1.93 -32.57
CA GLN A 20 23.03 3.35 -32.81
C GLN A 20 21.87 4.27 -32.47
N GLU A 21 20.65 3.89 -32.84
CA GLU A 21 19.43 4.62 -32.45
C GLU A 21 19.24 4.59 -30.95
N ALA A 22 19.42 3.43 -30.31
CA ALA A 22 19.29 3.31 -28.86
C ALA A 22 20.31 4.16 -28.09
N THR A 23 21.54 4.35 -28.59
CA THR A 23 22.47 5.26 -27.92
C THR A 23 22.20 6.74 -28.18
N GLY A 24 21.43 7.09 -29.20
CA GLY A 24 21.16 8.48 -29.58
C GLY A 24 22.41 9.32 -29.87
N GLY A 25 23.57 8.67 -30.10
CA GLY A 25 24.87 9.35 -30.22
C GLY A 25 25.52 9.79 -28.90
N GLU A 26 24.82 9.69 -27.76
CA GLU A 26 25.32 10.10 -26.43
C GLU A 26 26.46 9.20 -25.93
N PHE A 27 26.54 7.97 -26.45
CA PHE A 27 27.63 7.05 -26.20
C PHE A 27 27.81 6.05 -27.34
N THR A 28 28.96 5.36 -27.33
CA THR A 28 29.31 4.46 -28.44
C THR A 28 28.42 3.21 -28.44
N TYR A 29 27.98 2.78 -29.63
CA TYR A 29 27.23 1.53 -29.81
C TYR A 29 28.00 0.31 -29.25
N SER A 30 29.34 0.35 -29.26
CA SER A 30 30.20 -0.71 -28.71
C SER A 30 30.01 -0.86 -27.20
N MET A 31 29.86 0.26 -26.46
CA MET A 31 29.53 0.23 -25.03
C MET A 31 28.15 -0.40 -24.80
N LEU A 32 27.12 0.01 -25.54
CA LEU A 32 25.79 -0.59 -25.42
C LEU A 32 25.82 -2.08 -25.75
N SER A 33 26.57 -2.46 -26.79
CA SER A 33 26.72 -3.84 -27.23
C SER A 33 27.38 -4.73 -26.17
N LYS A 34 28.41 -4.22 -25.48
CA LYS A 34 29.06 -4.93 -24.36
C LYS A 34 28.11 -5.06 -23.16
N PHE A 35 27.37 -4.01 -22.83
CA PHE A 35 26.34 -4.05 -21.81
C PHE A 35 25.30 -5.13 -22.10
N GLU A 36 24.75 -5.17 -23.32
CA GLU A 36 23.78 -6.18 -23.76
C GLU A 36 24.28 -7.63 -23.74
N ARG A 37 25.59 -7.85 -23.62
CA ARG A 37 26.21 -9.17 -23.46
C ARG A 37 26.67 -9.46 -22.03
N GLY A 38 26.42 -8.54 -21.08
CA GLY A 38 26.92 -8.66 -19.71
C GLY A 38 28.43 -8.49 -19.58
N GLU A 39 29.11 -7.93 -20.58
CA GLU A 39 30.56 -7.75 -20.61
C GLU A 39 31.03 -6.43 -20.00
N ALA A 40 30.10 -5.49 -19.78
CA ALA A 40 30.38 -4.19 -19.17
C ALA A 40 29.13 -3.60 -18.52
N ASP A 41 29.31 -2.82 -17.46
CA ASP A 41 28.23 -2.04 -16.87
C ASP A 41 27.94 -0.77 -17.69
N LEU A 42 26.69 -0.31 -17.59
CA LEU A 42 26.25 0.95 -18.15
C LEU A 42 25.87 1.90 -17.00
N SER A 43 26.32 3.15 -17.08
CA SER A 43 25.93 4.15 -16.07
C SER A 43 24.43 4.41 -16.12
N SER A 44 23.82 4.76 -14.98
CA SER A 44 22.37 4.99 -14.89
C SER A 44 21.86 6.02 -15.89
N MET A 45 22.62 7.11 -16.12
CA MET A 45 22.25 8.14 -17.10
C MET A 45 22.16 7.56 -18.52
N LYS A 46 23.16 6.77 -18.93
CA LYS A 46 23.17 6.14 -20.26
C LYS A 46 22.08 5.08 -20.41
N LEU A 47 21.77 4.35 -19.32
CA LEU A 47 20.66 3.40 -19.32
C LEU A 47 19.31 4.12 -19.49
N ILE A 48 19.09 5.22 -18.76
CA ILE A 48 17.85 6.02 -18.88
C ILE A 48 17.73 6.57 -20.31
N THR A 49 18.77 7.19 -20.84
CA THR A 49 18.79 7.66 -22.24
C THR A 49 18.48 6.54 -23.22
N ALA A 50 19.08 5.35 -23.04
CA ALA A 50 18.85 4.24 -23.95
C ALA A 50 17.43 3.67 -23.84
N LEU A 51 16.84 3.66 -22.63
CA LEU A 51 15.45 3.29 -22.39
C LEU A 51 14.50 4.28 -23.07
N ASP A 52 14.73 5.59 -22.91
CA ASP A 52 13.95 6.65 -23.56
C ASP A 52 13.97 6.52 -25.09
N ASN A 53 15.15 6.26 -25.67
CA ASN A 53 15.33 6.09 -27.12
C ASN A 53 14.65 4.84 -27.68
N ILE A 54 14.42 3.82 -26.85
CA ILE A 54 13.60 2.66 -27.24
C ILE A 54 12.14 2.82 -26.79
N HIS A 55 11.74 3.96 -26.21
CA HIS A 55 10.42 4.27 -25.65
C HIS A 55 10.00 3.39 -24.47
N SER A 56 10.94 2.85 -23.70
CA SER A 56 10.66 1.93 -22.59
C SER A 56 10.68 2.67 -21.27
N ASP A 57 9.65 2.47 -20.45
CA ASP A 57 9.64 3.02 -19.09
C ASP A 57 10.63 2.24 -18.20
N LEU A 58 11.25 2.95 -17.25
CA LEU A 58 12.18 2.33 -16.30
C LEU A 58 11.48 1.28 -15.42
N ASN A 59 10.20 1.46 -15.07
CA ASN A 59 9.47 0.47 -14.28
C ASN A 59 9.14 -0.77 -15.10
N GLU A 60 8.78 -0.62 -16.38
CA GLU A 60 8.60 -1.74 -17.32
C GLU A 60 9.87 -2.58 -17.40
N PHE A 61 11.01 -1.92 -17.62
CA PHE A 61 12.32 -2.57 -17.67
C PHE A 61 12.64 -3.30 -16.35
N MET A 62 12.48 -2.63 -15.22
CA MET A 62 12.78 -3.21 -13.91
C MET A 62 11.85 -4.36 -13.53
N TYR A 63 10.61 -4.37 -14.05
CA TYR A 63 9.67 -5.48 -13.87
C TYR A 63 10.19 -6.76 -14.56
N LEU A 64 10.69 -6.63 -15.80
CA LEU A 64 11.30 -7.75 -16.53
C LEU A 64 12.58 -8.24 -15.86
N VAL A 65 13.47 -7.33 -15.45
CA VAL A 65 14.72 -7.65 -14.73
C VAL A 65 14.46 -8.47 -13.46
N ARG A 66 13.32 -8.23 -12.80
CA ARG A 66 12.90 -8.95 -11.59
C ARG A 66 12.17 -10.26 -11.87
N GLY A 67 12.01 -10.63 -13.15
CA GLY A 67 11.31 -11.84 -13.55
C GLY A 67 9.81 -11.73 -13.35
N PHE A 68 9.20 -10.64 -13.82
CA PHE A 68 7.76 -10.37 -13.69
C PHE A 68 7.29 -10.18 -12.24
N SER A 69 8.21 -9.79 -11.35
CA SER A 69 7.94 -9.58 -9.93
C SER A 69 7.84 -8.09 -9.59
N GLN A 70 6.88 -7.76 -8.71
CA GLN A 70 6.69 -6.42 -8.17
C GLN A 70 7.86 -5.97 -7.27
N LYS A 71 7.79 -4.74 -6.74
CA LYS A 71 8.74 -4.27 -5.71
C LYS A 71 8.67 -5.20 -4.49
N LYS A 72 9.83 -5.55 -3.92
CA LYS A 72 9.97 -6.47 -2.76
C LYS A 72 9.03 -6.15 -1.59
N VAL A 73 8.74 -4.86 -1.36
CA VAL A 73 7.87 -4.40 -0.27
C VAL A 73 6.42 -4.83 -0.48
N LEU A 74 5.89 -4.65 -1.70
CA LEU A 74 4.54 -5.09 -2.06
C LEU A 74 4.43 -6.61 -1.99
N ALA A 75 5.45 -7.31 -2.50
CA ALA A 75 5.52 -8.77 -2.40
C ALA A 75 5.52 -9.27 -0.95
N PHE A 76 6.19 -8.58 -0.02
CA PHE A 76 6.17 -8.98 1.39
C PHE A 76 4.76 -8.88 1.98
N GLN A 77 4.01 -7.84 1.65
CA GLN A 77 2.64 -7.65 2.16
C GLN A 77 1.65 -8.64 1.57
N GLU A 78 1.67 -8.86 0.25
CA GLU A 78 0.85 -9.89 -0.42
C GLU A 78 1.12 -11.27 0.22
N ASN A 79 2.39 -11.60 0.45
CA ASN A 79 2.79 -12.85 1.09
C ASN A 79 2.26 -13.01 2.53
N LEU A 80 2.01 -11.93 3.29
CA LEU A 80 1.49 -12.03 4.66
C LEU A 80 0.01 -12.42 4.68
N TRP A 81 -0.80 -11.82 3.81
CA TRP A 81 -2.22 -12.17 3.69
C TRP A 81 -2.39 -13.58 3.13
N ASP A 82 -1.62 -13.94 2.10
CA ASP A 82 -1.63 -15.30 1.55
C ASP A 82 -1.20 -16.36 2.58
N LEU A 83 -0.20 -16.04 3.42
CA LEU A 83 0.25 -16.91 4.50
C LEU A 83 -0.86 -17.13 5.52
N TYR A 84 -1.54 -16.06 5.94
CA TYR A 84 -2.69 -16.15 6.84
C TYR A 84 -3.83 -16.97 6.23
N ASP A 85 -4.21 -16.69 4.98
CA ASP A 85 -5.33 -17.37 4.33
C ASP A 85 -5.07 -18.88 4.17
N ARG A 86 -3.81 -19.28 3.96
CA ARG A 86 -3.41 -20.69 3.80
C ARG A 86 -3.22 -21.42 5.13
N GLU A 87 -2.61 -20.77 6.12
CA GLU A 87 -2.05 -21.43 7.31
C GLU A 87 -2.59 -20.88 8.64
N GLY A 88 -3.47 -19.88 8.60
CA GLY A 88 -4.09 -19.28 9.78
C GLY A 88 -3.14 -18.40 10.61
N ILE A 89 -3.60 -17.97 11.78
CA ILE A 89 -2.91 -16.98 12.62
C ILE A 89 -1.59 -17.49 13.24
N ASP A 90 -1.46 -18.80 13.48
CA ASP A 90 -0.27 -19.41 14.09
C ASP A 90 0.98 -19.27 13.20
N SER A 91 0.79 -19.22 11.87
CA SER A 91 1.87 -18.98 10.92
C SER A 91 2.44 -17.55 11.06
N LEU A 92 1.57 -16.56 11.32
CA LEU A 92 1.97 -15.17 11.58
C LEU A 92 2.74 -15.05 12.90
N HIS A 93 2.32 -15.78 13.94
CA HIS A 93 3.07 -15.86 15.19
C HIS A 93 4.48 -16.43 14.98
N SER A 94 4.58 -17.55 14.27
CA SER A 94 5.86 -18.19 13.96
C SER A 94 6.78 -17.27 13.15
N LEU A 95 6.25 -16.59 12.14
CA LEU A 95 7.01 -15.62 11.34
C LEU A 95 7.46 -14.41 12.17
N TYR A 96 6.62 -13.93 13.08
CA TYR A 96 6.99 -12.85 14.00
C TYR A 96 8.17 -13.26 14.91
N GLU A 97 8.15 -14.47 15.46
CA GLU A 97 9.24 -15.00 16.29
C GLU A 97 10.54 -15.18 15.53
N GLU A 98 10.49 -15.76 14.32
CA GLU A 98 11.65 -15.90 13.44
C GLU A 98 12.26 -14.53 13.11
N THR A 99 11.42 -13.57 12.75
CA THR A 99 11.85 -12.20 12.43
C THR A 99 12.45 -11.51 13.66
N THR A 100 11.88 -11.76 14.85
CA THR A 100 12.41 -11.25 16.12
C THR A 100 13.82 -11.80 16.40
N GLN A 101 14.07 -13.09 16.13
CA GLN A 101 15.42 -13.66 16.26
C GLN A 101 16.41 -13.03 15.29
N LYS A 102 16.00 -12.77 14.03
CA LYS A 102 16.84 -12.07 13.05
C LYS A 102 17.16 -10.63 13.48
N TYR A 103 16.19 -9.92 14.05
CA TYR A 103 16.43 -8.59 14.61
C TYR A 103 17.43 -8.64 15.78
N ARG A 104 17.24 -9.57 16.73
CA ARG A 104 18.13 -9.72 17.88
C ARG A 104 19.57 -10.09 17.49
N SER A 105 19.76 -10.87 16.43
CA SER A 105 21.10 -11.29 16.00
C SER A 105 21.83 -10.24 15.15
N SER A 106 21.10 -9.48 14.32
CA SER A 106 21.70 -8.52 13.37
C SER A 106 21.66 -7.07 13.85
N GLY A 107 20.67 -6.70 14.67
CA GLY A 107 20.37 -5.31 15.01
C GLY A 107 19.79 -4.49 13.83
N GLU A 108 19.48 -5.12 12.69
CA GLU A 108 18.98 -4.40 11.52
C GLU A 108 17.54 -3.92 11.70
N LYS A 109 17.34 -2.59 11.61
CA LYS A 109 16.01 -1.95 11.71
C LYS A 109 15.00 -2.41 10.65
N SER A 110 15.48 -2.99 9.54
CA SER A 110 14.64 -3.59 8.50
C SER A 110 13.80 -4.76 9.04
N TYR A 111 14.33 -5.53 10.00
CA TYR A 111 13.57 -6.60 10.67
C TYR A 111 12.56 -6.05 11.65
N LEU A 112 12.87 -4.94 12.35
CA LEU A 112 11.91 -4.29 13.23
C LEU A 112 10.69 -3.76 12.45
N LEU A 113 10.89 -3.18 11.27
CA LEU A 113 9.79 -2.79 10.37
C LEU A 113 8.96 -3.99 9.89
N GLN A 114 9.60 -5.13 9.62
CA GLN A 114 8.89 -6.37 9.28
C GLN A 114 8.08 -6.92 10.46
N MET A 115 8.66 -6.91 11.67
CA MET A 115 7.96 -7.30 12.90
C MET A 115 6.71 -6.45 13.11
N ILE A 116 6.79 -5.14 12.94
CA ILE A 116 5.65 -4.21 13.10
C ILE A 116 4.54 -4.51 12.08
N ARG A 117 4.89 -4.80 10.82
CA ARG A 117 3.91 -5.18 9.79
C ARG A 117 3.17 -6.47 10.17
N ILE A 118 3.92 -7.49 10.61
CA ILE A 118 3.33 -8.76 11.07
C ILE A 118 2.46 -8.53 12.32
N LYS A 119 2.95 -7.71 13.28
CA LYS A 119 2.23 -7.36 14.51
C LYS A 119 0.91 -6.67 14.21
N SER A 120 0.87 -5.76 13.24
CA SER A 120 -0.37 -5.09 12.85
C SER A 120 -1.44 -6.07 12.37
N LEU A 121 -1.04 -7.07 11.57
CA LEU A 121 -1.95 -8.11 11.10
C LEU A 121 -2.40 -9.03 12.25
N LEU A 122 -1.50 -9.37 13.17
CA LEU A 122 -1.85 -10.11 14.39
C LEU A 122 -2.88 -9.36 15.24
N VAL A 123 -2.70 -8.05 15.45
CA VAL A 123 -3.65 -7.19 16.19
C VAL A 123 -5.00 -7.08 15.48
N PHE A 124 -5.00 -7.11 14.14
CA PHE A 124 -6.23 -7.10 13.35
C PHE A 124 -7.08 -8.36 13.60
N PHE A 125 -6.44 -9.54 13.70
CA PHE A 125 -7.16 -10.80 13.89
C PHE A 125 -7.41 -11.18 15.36
N ASP A 126 -6.55 -10.76 16.29
CA ASP A 126 -6.73 -10.99 17.71
C ASP A 126 -6.64 -9.68 18.51
N SER A 127 -7.81 -9.23 18.96
CA SER A 127 -7.96 -8.02 19.75
C SER A 127 -7.35 -8.10 21.15
N LYS A 128 -6.72 -9.21 21.55
CA LYS A 128 -5.92 -9.32 22.79
C LYS A 128 -4.45 -8.99 22.57
N ILE A 129 -3.96 -9.10 21.34
CA ILE A 129 -2.58 -8.79 20.99
C ILE A 129 -2.39 -7.27 21.00
N ARG A 130 -1.24 -6.80 21.52
CA ARG A 130 -0.86 -5.40 21.54
C ARG A 130 0.56 -5.24 21.03
N ALA A 131 0.85 -4.10 20.39
CA ALA A 131 2.22 -3.68 20.17
C ALA A 131 2.89 -3.33 21.50
N THR A 132 4.17 -3.60 21.58
CA THR A 132 5.04 -3.24 22.70
C THR A 132 5.42 -1.76 22.64
N ASP A 133 5.83 -1.19 23.78
CA ASP A 133 6.29 0.19 23.84
C ASP A 133 7.54 0.44 22.97
N GLU A 134 8.41 -0.57 22.82
CA GLU A 134 9.58 -0.50 21.92
C GLU A 134 9.14 -0.36 20.46
N GLU A 135 8.20 -1.19 20.01
CA GLU A 135 7.66 -1.14 18.65
C GLU A 135 6.97 0.19 18.36
N LEU A 136 6.13 0.68 19.29
CA LEU A 136 5.43 1.94 19.14
C LEU A 136 6.39 3.14 19.15
N THR A 137 7.37 3.15 20.04
CA THR A 137 8.38 4.22 20.11
C THR A 137 9.16 4.30 18.81
N PHE A 138 9.68 3.16 18.33
CA PHE A 138 10.38 3.10 17.06
C PHE A 138 9.52 3.61 15.90
N LEU A 139 8.25 3.22 15.89
CA LEU A 139 7.34 3.60 14.82
C LEU A 139 7.04 5.10 14.79
N TYR A 140 6.81 5.69 15.96
CA TYR A 140 6.55 7.11 16.09
C TYR A 140 7.79 7.93 15.74
N ASP A 141 8.96 7.51 16.21
CA ASP A 141 10.23 8.15 15.85
C ASP A 141 10.50 8.07 14.35
N TYR A 142 10.20 6.92 13.72
CA TYR A 142 10.33 6.76 12.28
C TYR A 142 9.49 7.79 11.51
N PHE A 143 8.17 7.88 11.73
CA PHE A 143 7.34 8.82 10.98
C PHE A 143 7.58 10.29 11.33
N PHE A 144 8.00 10.56 12.56
CA PHE A 144 8.37 11.90 12.97
C PHE A 144 9.59 12.42 12.20
N THR A 145 10.61 11.57 12.04
CA THR A 145 11.89 11.94 11.39
C THR A 145 11.84 12.04 9.87
N ILE A 146 10.85 11.44 9.21
CA ILE A 146 10.71 11.51 7.75
C ILE A 146 9.93 12.76 7.34
N ASP A 147 10.59 13.68 6.62
CA ASP A 147 9.98 14.94 6.16
C ASP A 147 9.13 14.79 4.90
N ILE A 148 9.55 13.92 3.96
CA ILE A 148 8.88 13.73 2.67
C ILE A 148 8.37 12.29 2.61
N TRP A 149 7.06 12.14 2.50
CA TRP A 149 6.42 10.83 2.41
C TRP A 149 6.29 10.41 0.95
N GLY A 150 6.90 9.27 0.63
CA GLY A 150 6.74 8.60 -0.65
C GLY A 150 5.78 7.43 -0.56
N ASN A 151 5.79 6.60 -1.61
CA ASN A 151 4.98 5.38 -1.66
C ASN A 151 5.28 4.42 -0.49
N TYR A 152 6.53 4.38 -0.02
CA TYR A 152 6.95 3.49 1.05
C TYR A 152 6.31 3.85 2.40
N GLU A 153 6.39 5.11 2.80
CA GLU A 153 5.80 5.59 4.06
C GLU A 153 4.27 5.48 4.04
N LEU A 154 3.64 5.79 2.89
CA LEU A 154 2.19 5.65 2.71
C LEU A 154 1.72 4.20 2.82
N GLU A 155 2.41 3.27 2.15
CA GLU A 155 2.11 1.84 2.28
C GLU A 155 2.29 1.39 3.73
N LEU A 156 3.44 1.69 4.32
CA LEU A 156 3.73 1.31 5.70
C LEU A 156 2.65 1.82 6.67
N PHE A 157 2.29 3.10 6.60
CA PHE A 157 1.29 3.71 7.50
C PHE A 157 -0.11 3.13 7.30
N SER A 158 -0.51 2.85 6.07
CA SER A 158 -1.78 2.17 5.76
C SER A 158 -1.83 0.79 6.40
N THR A 159 -0.77 0.00 6.20
CA THR A 159 -0.66 -1.39 6.65
C THR A 159 -0.74 -1.51 8.17
N ILE A 160 -0.14 -0.58 8.89
CA ILE A 160 0.01 -0.66 10.35
C ILE A 160 -1.07 0.13 11.13
N SER A 161 -2.10 0.61 10.44
CA SER A 161 -3.13 1.51 10.98
C SER A 161 -3.78 1.00 12.26
N THR A 162 -3.90 -0.33 12.42
CA THR A 162 -4.47 -0.98 13.61
C THR A 162 -3.66 -0.76 14.89
N LEU A 163 -2.38 -0.41 14.78
CA LEU A 163 -1.50 -0.19 15.93
C LEU A 163 -1.68 1.19 16.56
N PHE A 164 -2.31 2.13 15.86
CA PHE A 164 -2.48 3.49 16.35
C PHE A 164 -3.83 3.66 17.06
N PRO A 165 -3.87 4.28 18.26
CA PRO A 165 -5.10 4.81 18.80
C PRO A 165 -5.57 6.02 17.96
N LEU A 166 -6.88 6.27 17.89
CA LEU A 166 -7.43 7.30 17.01
C LEU A 166 -6.80 8.69 17.17
N PRO A 167 -6.48 9.21 18.37
CA PRO A 167 -5.84 10.52 18.50
C PRO A 167 -4.48 10.60 17.77
N LEU A 168 -3.67 9.55 17.85
CA LEU A 168 -2.39 9.49 17.15
C LEU A 168 -2.58 9.24 15.65
N TYR A 169 -3.46 8.31 15.28
CA TYR A 169 -3.77 8.06 13.87
C TYR A 169 -4.23 9.34 13.16
N PHE A 170 -5.11 10.10 13.80
CA PHE A 170 -5.60 11.38 13.31
C PHE A 170 -4.47 12.40 13.16
N LYS A 171 -3.58 12.51 14.14
CA LYS A 171 -2.41 13.39 14.06
C LYS A 171 -1.52 13.03 12.87
N TYR A 172 -1.12 11.77 12.75
CA TYR A 172 -0.25 11.32 11.65
C TYR A 172 -0.91 11.40 10.27
N SER A 173 -2.22 11.16 10.18
CA SER A 173 -2.97 11.34 8.92
C SER A 173 -2.94 12.81 8.46
N ARG A 174 -3.01 13.77 9.39
CA ARG A 174 -2.90 15.20 9.07
C ARG A 174 -1.48 15.60 8.67
N GLU A 175 -0.47 15.06 9.36
CA GLU A 175 0.94 15.28 9.00
C GLU A 175 1.25 14.70 7.62
N MET A 176 0.75 13.50 7.31
CA MET A 176 0.89 12.86 6.01
C MET A 176 0.38 13.76 4.87
N LEU A 177 -0.77 14.42 5.03
CA LEU A 177 -1.32 15.35 4.03
C LEU A 177 -0.44 16.58 3.77
N GLN A 178 0.46 16.93 4.71
CA GLN A 178 1.46 17.99 4.53
C GLN A 178 2.76 17.44 3.96
N LYS A 179 3.16 16.24 4.39
CA LYS A 179 4.42 15.59 3.99
C LYS A 179 4.36 14.94 2.60
N THR A 180 3.20 14.94 1.95
CA THR A 180 2.99 14.38 0.60
C THR A 180 3.00 15.44 -0.51
N ASP A 181 3.32 16.71 -0.21
CA ASP A 181 3.27 17.82 -1.19
C ASP A 181 4.06 17.54 -2.50
N LEU A 182 5.19 16.82 -2.42
CA LEU A 182 6.04 16.53 -3.59
C LEU A 182 5.58 15.33 -4.42
N PHE A 183 4.98 14.33 -3.78
CA PHE A 183 4.70 13.03 -4.41
C PHE A 183 3.23 12.61 -4.35
N GLY A 184 2.36 13.40 -3.74
CA GLY A 184 0.95 13.05 -3.52
C GLY A 184 0.15 12.96 -4.81
N SER A 185 0.56 13.66 -5.86
CA SER A 185 -0.05 13.60 -7.19
C SER A 185 0.29 12.32 -7.96
N LEU A 186 1.28 11.54 -7.52
CA LEU A 186 1.57 10.25 -8.14
C LEU A 186 0.38 9.29 -7.92
N PRO A 187 -0.11 8.59 -8.97
CA PRO A 187 -1.29 7.73 -8.84
C PRO A 187 -1.20 6.69 -7.72
N SER A 188 -0.03 6.06 -7.55
CA SER A 188 0.22 5.09 -6.48
C SER A 188 0.14 5.69 -5.08
N ASN A 189 0.54 6.96 -4.94
CA ASN A 189 0.52 7.65 -3.67
C ASN A 189 -0.88 8.16 -3.37
N LYS A 190 -1.59 8.70 -4.36
CA LYS A 190 -2.99 9.09 -4.22
C LYS A 190 -3.85 7.94 -3.68
N ALA A 191 -3.73 6.75 -4.27
CA ALA A 191 -4.44 5.56 -3.78
C ALA A 191 -4.08 5.19 -2.32
N GLY A 192 -2.80 5.33 -1.94
CA GLY A 192 -2.35 5.13 -0.56
C GLY A 192 -2.93 6.16 0.41
N ILE A 193 -2.93 7.45 0.03
CA ILE A 193 -3.53 8.54 0.81
C ILE A 193 -5.03 8.29 0.99
N ASP A 194 -5.75 7.97 -0.07
CA ASP A 194 -7.20 7.70 -0.03
C ASP A 194 -7.52 6.52 0.89
N THR A 195 -6.71 5.46 0.85
CA THR A 195 -6.84 4.30 1.75
C THR A 195 -6.64 4.68 3.21
N ILE A 196 -5.61 5.49 3.52
CA ILE A 196 -5.34 5.99 4.87
C ILE A 196 -6.52 6.82 5.39
N LEU A 197 -7.05 7.73 4.58
CA LEU A 197 -8.20 8.54 4.98
C LEU A 197 -9.45 7.68 5.21
N MET A 198 -9.66 6.65 4.40
CA MET A 198 -10.77 5.70 4.57
C MET A 198 -10.66 4.93 5.89
N ASN A 199 -9.47 4.40 6.20
CA ASN A 199 -9.20 3.70 7.46
C ASN A 199 -9.41 4.62 8.66
N GLY A 200 -8.99 5.88 8.55
CA GLY A 200 -9.25 6.92 9.55
C GLY A 200 -10.74 7.18 9.78
N LEU A 201 -11.53 7.22 8.70
CA LEU A 201 -12.98 7.38 8.78
C LEU A 201 -13.63 6.22 9.53
N PHE A 202 -13.35 4.97 9.14
CA PHE A 202 -13.89 3.79 9.84
C PHE A 202 -13.55 3.83 11.33
N LYS A 203 -12.28 4.06 11.65
CA LYS A 203 -11.80 4.13 13.03
C LYS A 203 -12.49 5.24 13.84
N ALA A 204 -12.68 6.42 13.25
CA ALA A 204 -13.37 7.53 13.90
C ALA A 204 -14.85 7.22 14.17
N ILE A 205 -15.52 6.51 13.26
CA ILE A 205 -16.90 6.08 13.43
C ILE A 205 -17.00 5.02 14.55
N GLU A 206 -16.11 4.02 14.57
CA GLU A 206 -16.05 2.98 15.62
C GLU A 206 -15.89 3.59 17.03
N GLU A 207 -15.00 4.56 17.18
CA GLU A 207 -14.78 5.27 18.45
C GLU A 207 -15.82 6.38 18.70
N LYS A 208 -16.82 6.52 17.83
CA LYS A 208 -17.92 7.50 17.90
C LYS A 208 -17.44 8.97 17.99
N ASP A 209 -16.28 9.27 17.41
CA ASP A 209 -15.73 10.62 17.33
C ASP A 209 -16.18 11.31 16.03
N LYS A 210 -17.34 11.97 16.12
CA LYS A 210 -17.96 12.63 14.96
C LYS A 210 -17.05 13.69 14.33
N LEU A 211 -16.34 14.47 15.15
CA LEU A 211 -15.51 15.56 14.65
C LEU A 211 -14.37 15.03 13.76
N LYS A 212 -13.71 13.95 14.19
CA LYS A 212 -12.65 13.32 13.37
C LYS A 212 -13.22 12.64 12.14
N ALA A 213 -14.39 11.99 12.26
CA ALA A 213 -15.06 11.38 11.12
C ALA A 213 -15.43 12.44 10.05
N ASP A 214 -15.99 13.57 10.47
CA ASP A 214 -16.30 14.71 9.59
C ASP A 214 -15.05 15.24 8.88
N TYR A 215 -13.92 15.32 9.60
CA TYR A 215 -12.65 15.72 9.01
C TYR A 215 -12.19 14.74 7.92
N PHE A 216 -12.23 13.43 8.17
CA PHE A 216 -11.82 12.44 7.17
C PHE A 216 -12.73 12.47 5.94
N ILE A 217 -14.05 12.59 6.12
CA ILE A 217 -15.00 12.78 5.01
C ILE A 217 -14.61 14.00 4.17
N PHE A 218 -14.37 15.15 4.81
CA PHE A 218 -13.97 16.37 4.12
C PHE A 218 -12.68 16.20 3.30
N GLN A 219 -11.67 15.51 3.84
CA GLN A 219 -10.43 15.26 3.10
C GLN A 219 -10.63 14.30 1.91
N ILE A 220 -11.44 13.25 2.07
CA ILE A 220 -11.77 12.30 0.99
C ILE A 220 -12.52 13.02 -0.14
N GLU A 221 -13.54 13.82 0.20
CA GLU A 221 -14.34 14.55 -0.79
C GLU A 221 -13.50 15.62 -1.51
N LYS A 222 -12.61 16.32 -0.81
CA LYS A 222 -11.69 17.30 -1.41
C LYS A 222 -10.76 16.69 -2.47
N GLN A 223 -10.41 15.41 -2.35
CA GLN A 223 -9.48 14.77 -3.28
C GLN A 223 -10.11 14.31 -4.59
N GLU A 224 -11.44 14.28 -4.68
CA GLU A 224 -12.19 13.80 -5.84
C GLU A 224 -11.70 12.42 -6.34
N LEU A 225 -12.25 11.35 -5.76
CA LEU A 225 -11.92 9.98 -6.17
C LEU A 225 -12.20 9.80 -7.68
N PRO A 226 -11.20 9.41 -8.50
CA PRO A 226 -11.39 9.24 -9.94
C PRO A 226 -12.27 8.03 -10.24
N GLU A 227 -12.91 8.00 -11.41
CA GLU A 227 -13.75 6.86 -11.84
C GLU A 227 -12.98 5.53 -11.89
N SER A 228 -11.69 5.59 -12.22
CA SER A 228 -10.80 4.41 -12.22
C SER A 228 -10.64 3.77 -10.83
N GLN A 229 -11.00 4.46 -9.75
CA GLN A 229 -11.00 3.94 -8.38
C GLN A 229 -12.41 3.55 -7.91
N ALA A 230 -13.17 2.84 -8.76
CA ALA A 230 -14.52 2.37 -8.43
C ALA A 230 -14.59 1.59 -7.12
N TYR A 231 -13.59 0.75 -6.83
CA TYR A 231 -13.49 0.01 -5.57
C TYR A 231 -13.51 0.95 -4.35
N LEU A 232 -12.65 1.97 -4.32
CA LEU A 232 -12.61 2.93 -3.21
C LEU A 232 -13.90 3.74 -3.09
N LYS A 233 -14.58 4.04 -4.20
CA LYS A 233 -15.92 4.68 -4.16
C LYS A 233 -16.96 3.78 -3.51
N ILE A 234 -16.92 2.48 -3.77
CA ILE A 234 -17.81 1.50 -3.11
C ILE A 234 -17.51 1.47 -1.62
N ILE A 235 -16.24 1.39 -1.22
CA ILE A 235 -15.84 1.41 0.19
C ILE A 235 -16.26 2.71 0.88
N TYR A 236 -16.10 3.84 0.20
CA TYR A 236 -16.55 5.14 0.72
C TYR A 236 -18.06 5.19 0.92
N MET A 237 -18.85 4.63 0.00
CA MET A 237 -20.30 4.54 0.15
C MET A 237 -20.69 3.71 1.39
N ILE A 238 -19.99 2.59 1.63
CA ILE A 238 -20.16 1.77 2.82
C ILE A 238 -19.80 2.58 4.08
N ALA A 239 -18.66 3.27 4.09
CA ALA A 239 -18.20 4.09 5.20
C ALA A 239 -19.18 5.24 5.52
N LYS A 240 -19.74 5.89 4.49
CA LYS A 240 -20.79 6.90 4.64
C LYS A 240 -22.08 6.30 5.20
N GLY A 241 -22.47 5.11 4.75
CA GLY A 241 -23.60 4.39 5.34
C GLY A 241 -23.39 4.08 6.82
N TYR A 242 -22.18 3.66 7.20
CA TYR A 242 -21.81 3.43 8.60
C TYR A 242 -21.87 4.71 9.43
N TYR A 243 -21.29 5.79 8.92
CA TYR A 243 -21.36 7.11 9.53
C TYR A 243 -22.81 7.55 9.75
N ASP A 244 -23.66 7.47 8.72
CA ASP A 244 -25.07 7.90 8.80
C ASP A 244 -25.84 7.08 9.85
N THR A 245 -25.52 5.79 9.97
CA THR A 245 -26.14 4.85 10.93
C THR A 245 -25.73 5.18 12.37
N ILE A 246 -24.43 5.35 12.63
CA ILE A 246 -23.91 5.60 13.98
C ILE A 246 -24.26 7.00 14.49
N PHE A 247 -24.20 8.01 13.63
CA PHE A 247 -24.47 9.40 14.00
C PHE A 247 -25.91 9.86 13.71
N LYS A 248 -26.77 8.98 13.20
CA LYS A 248 -28.20 9.23 12.91
C LYS A 248 -28.43 10.45 12.02
N VAL A 249 -27.59 10.60 10.98
CA VAL A 249 -27.63 11.75 10.06
C VAL A 249 -28.67 11.55 8.95
N GLU A 250 -28.84 10.31 8.47
CA GLU A 250 -29.83 9.95 7.46
C GLU A 250 -30.47 8.60 7.78
N ASN A 251 -31.75 8.43 7.44
CA ASN A 251 -32.50 7.18 7.68
C ASN A 251 -32.14 6.03 6.69
N LYS A 252 -31.07 6.18 5.91
CA LYS A 252 -30.67 5.26 4.82
C LYS A 252 -29.25 4.70 4.96
N GLY A 253 -28.62 4.86 6.12
CA GLY A 253 -27.25 4.40 6.34
C GLY A 253 -27.06 2.89 6.05
N LEU A 254 -27.97 2.07 6.59
CA LEU A 254 -27.99 0.62 6.37
C LEU A 254 -28.21 0.23 4.90
N GLU A 255 -29.10 0.94 4.20
CA GLU A 255 -29.34 0.75 2.76
C GLU A 255 -28.06 1.00 1.95
N LYS A 256 -27.28 2.03 2.31
CA LYS A 256 -25.99 2.33 1.66
C LYS A 256 -24.94 1.24 1.92
N ILE A 257 -24.87 0.72 3.15
CA ILE A 257 -23.97 -0.38 3.52
C ILE A 257 -24.31 -1.63 2.71
N GLN A 258 -25.58 -2.07 2.76
CA GLN A 258 -26.06 -3.26 2.05
C GLN A 258 -25.82 -3.13 0.55
N ARG A 259 -26.15 -1.98 -0.05
CA ARG A 259 -25.90 -1.71 -1.46
C ARG A 259 -24.42 -1.82 -1.82
N GLY A 260 -23.53 -1.31 -0.98
CA GLY A 260 -22.08 -1.40 -1.22
C GLY A 260 -21.59 -2.85 -1.21
N ILE A 261 -22.05 -3.63 -0.23
CA ILE A 261 -21.76 -5.06 -0.15
C ILE A 261 -22.29 -5.80 -1.39
N THR A 262 -23.53 -5.54 -1.82
CA THR A 262 -24.10 -6.15 -3.03
C THR A 262 -23.28 -5.81 -4.27
N ILE A 263 -22.84 -4.55 -4.43
CA ILE A 263 -21.98 -4.19 -5.57
C ILE A 263 -20.65 -4.96 -5.52
N LEU A 264 -20.06 -5.16 -4.34
CA LEU A 264 -18.85 -6.00 -4.21
C LEU A 264 -19.12 -7.44 -4.64
N GLN A 265 -20.28 -8.02 -4.27
CA GLN A 265 -20.67 -9.36 -4.69
C GLN A 265 -20.90 -9.45 -6.20
N ASP A 266 -21.63 -8.49 -6.78
CA ASP A 266 -21.94 -8.44 -8.21
C ASP A 266 -20.67 -8.30 -9.09
N LEU A 267 -19.63 -7.67 -8.55
CA LEU A 267 -18.31 -7.53 -9.17
C LEU A 267 -17.34 -8.68 -8.82
N GLU A 268 -17.83 -9.73 -8.17
CA GLU A 268 -17.05 -10.91 -7.76
C GLU A 268 -15.90 -10.61 -6.76
N TYR A 269 -15.96 -9.50 -6.04
CA TYR A 269 -15.07 -9.18 -4.93
C TYR A 269 -15.48 -9.92 -3.63
N VAL A 270 -15.55 -11.25 -3.72
CA VAL A 270 -16.12 -12.14 -2.69
C VAL A 270 -15.43 -11.96 -1.32
N GLY A 271 -14.11 -11.83 -1.29
CA GLY A 271 -13.36 -11.62 -0.04
C GLY A 271 -13.73 -10.30 0.65
N GLY A 272 -13.78 -9.21 -0.13
CA GLY A 272 -14.17 -7.89 0.37
C GLY A 272 -15.63 -7.84 0.83
N ALA A 273 -16.56 -8.41 0.06
CA ALA A 273 -17.96 -8.50 0.44
C ALA A 273 -18.14 -9.23 1.78
N ARG A 274 -17.56 -10.42 1.90
CA ARG A 274 -17.61 -11.23 3.13
C ARG A 274 -16.98 -10.52 4.33
N TYR A 275 -15.88 -9.80 4.11
CA TYR A 275 -15.26 -8.99 5.15
C TYR A 275 -16.24 -7.96 5.71
N TYR A 276 -16.87 -7.14 4.84
CA TYR A 276 -17.79 -6.10 5.30
C TYR A 276 -19.09 -6.67 5.90
N GLU A 277 -19.61 -7.78 5.37
CA GLU A 277 -20.74 -8.49 5.99
C GLU A 277 -20.43 -8.88 7.44
N ASN A 278 -19.33 -9.60 7.65
CA ASN A 278 -18.92 -10.04 8.99
C ASN A 278 -18.62 -8.84 9.90
N TYR A 279 -17.96 -7.82 9.35
CA TYR A 279 -17.63 -6.60 10.07
C TYR A 279 -18.91 -5.93 10.61
N PHE A 280 -19.92 -5.71 9.77
CA PHE A 280 -21.15 -5.04 10.20
C PHE A 280 -22.08 -5.93 11.04
N VAL A 281 -22.10 -7.25 10.85
CA VAL A 281 -22.82 -8.17 11.75
C VAL A 281 -22.30 -8.06 13.19
N ASN A 282 -20.99 -7.88 13.37
CA ASN A 282 -20.37 -7.74 14.68
C ASN A 282 -20.59 -6.35 15.29
N GLN A 283 -20.56 -5.29 14.47
CA GLN A 283 -20.65 -3.89 14.92
C GLN A 283 -22.10 -3.39 15.10
N LEU A 284 -23.00 -3.87 14.25
CA LEU A 284 -24.42 -3.54 14.25
C LEU A 284 -25.14 -4.83 14.64
N SER A 285 -25.39 -5.03 15.94
CA SER A 285 -26.08 -6.23 16.42
C SER A 285 -27.36 -6.48 15.61
N ASN A 286 -27.68 -7.77 15.35
CA ASN A 286 -28.81 -8.37 14.57
C ASN A 286 -30.22 -7.72 14.60
N LYS A 287 -30.45 -6.60 15.28
CA LYS A 287 -31.73 -5.88 15.31
C LYS A 287 -31.89 -4.83 14.21
N ASP A 288 -30.81 -4.44 13.54
CA ASP A 288 -30.81 -3.33 12.58
C ASP A 288 -30.20 -3.68 11.21
N LEU A 289 -30.10 -4.96 10.81
CA LEU A 289 -29.75 -5.39 9.45
C LEU A 289 -30.85 -6.25 8.84
#